data_AF-A0A445G6J2-F1
#
_entry.id   AF-A0A445G6J2-F1
#
_cell.length_a   1.000
_cell.length_b   1.000
_cell.length_c   1.000
_cell.angle_alpha   90.00
_cell.angle_beta   90.00
_cell.angle_gamma   90.00
#
_symmetry.space_group_name_H-M   'P 1'
#
loop_
_entity.id
_entity.type
_entity.pdbx_description
1 polymer ?
#
loop_
_entity_poly.entity_id
_entity_poly.type
_entity_poly.pdbx_seq_one_letter_code
_entity_poly.pdbx_strand_id
1 'polypeptide(L)'
;MSITLRTPPSTTLSSAASSIHRTRSTTFSFSLCSPPTLRFNSHSSLSLTRASASSITTASTTELDAVSSFSEIVPDTVVFDDFEKFPPTAATVSSSLLLGICGLPDTIFRNAVEMALADSECYGLENPNARLSCFVNKAFANVGSDMAKLVPGRVSTEVDARFAYDTPAIIRKVHDLLKLYNDSNVPPKRLLFKIPSTWQGIEAARLLESEGIQTHLTFVYSFAQAAAAAQAGASVIQIFVGRIRDWARNHSGDTEIESAQLRGEDPGLALVTKAYNYIHKYGHKSKLMAAAVRNKQDLFSLLGVDYIIAPLKVLQSLKESIASPDEKYSFVRRLSAQSAAKYTFSDEEVWFQSLMSFAFPLY
;
A
#
# COMPACT_ATOMS: atom_id res chain seq x y z
N MET A 1 -32.58 -39.55 -27.18
CA MET A 1 -32.16 -38.64 -28.27
C MET A 1 -30.79 -38.09 -27.90
N SER A 2 -29.75 -38.71 -28.45
CA SER A 2 -28.35 -38.35 -28.24
C SER A 2 -28.00 -37.18 -29.15
N ILE A 3 -27.39 -36.11 -28.61
CA ILE A 3 -26.75 -35.07 -29.43
C ILE A 3 -25.34 -34.83 -28.90
N THR A 4 -24.42 -35.01 -29.83
CA THR A 4 -23.01 -35.27 -29.70
C THR A 4 -22.21 -33.96 -29.71
N LEU A 5 -21.14 -33.93 -28.91
CA LEU A 5 -20.06 -32.94 -28.96
C LEU A 5 -19.43 -32.89 -30.37
N ARG A 6 -19.20 -31.68 -30.91
CA ARG A 6 -18.35 -31.45 -32.09
C ARG A 6 -17.18 -30.55 -31.71
N THR A 7 -15.98 -31.11 -31.85
CA THR A 7 -14.68 -30.43 -31.92
C THR A 7 -14.48 -29.77 -33.29
N PRO A 8 -13.71 -28.67 -33.40
CA PRO A 8 -13.27 -28.15 -34.69
C PRO A 8 -11.97 -28.82 -35.19
N PRO A 9 -11.72 -28.83 -36.51
CA PRO A 9 -10.67 -29.63 -37.13
C PRO A 9 -9.31 -28.93 -37.13
N SER A 10 -8.28 -29.76 -37.04
CA SER A 10 -6.87 -29.49 -37.28
C SER A 10 -6.61 -29.32 -38.78
N THR A 11 -5.76 -28.36 -39.15
CA THR A 11 -5.13 -28.31 -40.47
C THR A 11 -3.60 -28.31 -40.31
N THR A 12 -2.99 -29.33 -40.91
CA THR A 12 -1.55 -29.49 -41.17
C THR A 12 -1.30 -29.31 -42.67
N LEU A 13 0.00 -29.11 -43.02
CA LEU A 13 0.66 -28.97 -44.35
C LEU A 13 0.98 -27.51 -44.71
N SER A 14 2.18 -27.14 -45.17
CA SER A 14 3.42 -27.88 -45.44
C SER A 14 4.56 -26.85 -45.63
N SER A 15 5.77 -27.35 -45.48
CA SER A 15 7.09 -26.75 -45.74
C SER A 15 7.26 -26.04 -47.10
N ALA A 16 8.07 -24.98 -47.11
CA ALA A 16 8.98 -24.66 -48.21
C ALA A 16 10.21 -23.91 -47.68
N ALA A 17 11.35 -24.19 -48.31
CA ALA A 17 12.70 -23.96 -47.79
C ALA A 17 13.30 -22.60 -48.18
N SER A 18 14.31 -22.23 -47.38
CA SER A 18 15.59 -21.62 -47.78
C SER A 18 15.60 -20.34 -48.62
N SER A 19 16.13 -19.26 -48.03
CA SER A 19 17.03 -18.33 -48.72
C SER A 19 18.00 -17.71 -47.73
N ILE A 20 19.23 -18.18 -47.80
CA ILE A 20 20.42 -17.67 -47.13
C ILE A 20 20.80 -16.33 -47.78
N HIS A 21 20.84 -15.25 -47.00
CA HIS A 21 21.51 -14.01 -47.43
C HIS A 21 22.61 -13.62 -46.44
N ARG A 22 23.83 -13.94 -46.87
CA ARG A 22 25.12 -13.27 -46.65
C ARG A 22 25.17 -12.20 -45.57
N THR A 23 25.82 -12.57 -44.47
CA THR A 23 26.59 -11.70 -43.58
C THR A 23 27.62 -10.88 -44.36
N ARG A 24 27.56 -9.55 -44.24
CA ARG A 24 28.64 -8.65 -44.66
C ARG A 24 29.46 -8.30 -43.42
N SER A 25 30.71 -8.74 -43.40
CA SER A 25 31.72 -8.36 -42.42
C SER A 25 32.10 -6.90 -42.60
N THR A 26 31.96 -6.10 -41.55
CA THR A 26 32.70 -4.84 -41.41
C THR A 26 33.53 -4.93 -40.14
N THR A 27 34.82 -5.16 -40.35
CA THR A 27 35.91 -4.97 -39.40
C THR A 27 35.91 -3.53 -38.90
N PHE A 28 35.73 -3.33 -37.60
CA PHE A 28 36.13 -2.09 -36.93
C PHE A 28 37.16 -2.42 -35.85
N SER A 29 38.36 -1.88 -36.05
CA SER A 29 39.53 -2.06 -35.22
C SER A 29 39.37 -1.35 -33.88
N PHE A 30 39.74 -2.02 -32.80
CA PHE A 30 39.94 -1.45 -31.48
C PHE A 30 41.18 -0.54 -31.50
N SER A 31 41.03 0.70 -31.02
CA SER A 31 42.15 1.52 -30.56
C SER A 31 41.84 2.03 -29.15
N LEU A 32 42.57 1.50 -28.16
CA LEU A 32 42.61 2.00 -26.80
C LEU A 32 43.20 3.41 -26.78
N CYS A 33 42.53 4.35 -26.12
CA CYS A 33 43.18 5.55 -25.59
C CYS A 33 42.38 6.13 -24.42
N SER A 34 43.06 6.35 -23.29
CA SER A 34 42.62 7.12 -22.12
C SER A 34 43.88 7.54 -21.37
N PRO A 35 43.89 8.62 -20.56
CA PRO A 35 43.15 9.89 -20.63
C PRO A 35 44.13 11.10 -20.44
N PRO A 36 43.68 12.36 -20.46
CA PRO A 36 44.43 13.44 -19.81
C PRO A 36 43.78 13.86 -18.49
N THR A 37 44.64 13.87 -17.47
CA THR A 37 44.44 14.38 -16.12
C THR A 37 44.21 15.89 -16.08
N LEU A 38 43.11 16.35 -15.48
CA LEU A 38 42.95 17.75 -15.08
C LEU A 38 43.41 17.91 -13.62
N ARG A 39 44.56 18.58 -13.45
CA ARG A 39 45.04 19.12 -12.18
C ARG A 39 44.30 20.43 -11.91
N PHE A 40 43.67 20.56 -10.75
CA PHE A 40 43.29 21.87 -10.20
C PHE A 40 44.16 22.16 -8.97
N ASN A 41 44.87 23.28 -9.06
CA ASN A 41 45.79 23.79 -8.05
C ASN A 41 45.03 24.26 -6.80
N SER A 42 45.55 23.85 -5.64
CA SER A 42 45.29 24.47 -4.35
C SER A 42 46.01 25.82 -4.27
N HIS A 43 45.27 26.91 -4.13
CA HIS A 43 45.80 28.14 -3.54
C HIS A 43 44.94 28.54 -2.34
N SER A 44 45.59 28.48 -1.19
CA SER A 44 45.16 29.00 0.10
C SER A 44 45.10 30.53 0.09
N SER A 45 43.99 31.10 0.55
CA SER A 45 43.98 32.42 1.18
C SER A 45 43.28 32.30 2.53
N LEU A 46 44.09 32.40 3.59
CA LEU A 46 43.66 32.51 4.98
C LEU A 46 43.13 33.91 5.21
N SER A 47 41.81 34.03 5.37
CA SER A 47 41.17 35.23 5.93
C SER A 47 40.81 34.93 7.38
N LEU A 48 41.58 35.47 8.32
CA LEU A 48 41.21 35.50 9.74
C LEU A 48 39.96 36.38 9.92
N THR A 49 38.80 35.79 10.13
CA THR A 49 37.67 36.45 10.77
C THR A 49 37.46 35.88 12.17
N ARG A 50 37.63 36.78 13.14
CA ARG A 50 37.49 36.56 14.57
C ARG A 50 36.00 36.40 14.92
N ALA A 51 35.68 35.24 15.47
CA ALA A 51 34.52 34.84 16.26
C ALA A 51 33.27 35.75 16.28
N SER A 52 32.15 35.17 15.84
CA SER A 52 30.91 35.19 16.61
C SER A 52 30.48 33.75 16.81
N ALA A 53 30.43 33.30 18.05
CA ALA A 53 29.85 32.02 18.40
C ALA A 53 28.36 32.06 18.05
N SER A 54 28.01 31.62 16.84
CA SER A 54 26.63 31.23 16.55
C SER A 54 26.34 30.03 17.45
N SER A 55 25.53 30.28 18.47
CA SER A 55 24.77 29.27 19.19
C SER A 55 24.46 28.10 18.26
N ILE A 56 24.92 26.91 18.61
CA ILE A 56 24.38 25.67 18.06
C ILE A 56 22.89 25.72 18.45
N THR A 57 22.05 26.20 17.54
CA THR A 57 20.63 25.90 17.60
C THR A 57 20.55 24.40 17.42
N THR A 58 20.51 23.66 18.54
CA THR A 58 20.00 22.30 18.55
C THR A 58 18.65 22.38 17.87
N ALA A 59 18.54 21.93 16.63
CA ALA A 59 17.28 21.87 15.93
C ALA A 59 16.35 21.04 16.82
N SER A 60 15.37 21.71 17.42
CA SER A 60 14.43 21.08 18.34
C SER A 60 13.67 20.03 17.55
N THR A 61 13.88 18.75 17.87
CA THR A 61 13.18 17.63 17.24
C THR A 61 11.67 17.80 17.41
N THR A 62 10.92 17.72 16.31
CA THR A 62 9.46 17.82 16.38
C THR A 62 8.85 16.53 16.90
N GLU A 63 7.61 16.56 17.39
CA GLU A 63 6.90 15.32 17.72
C GLU A 63 6.77 14.41 16.47
N LEU A 64 6.62 14.99 15.28
CA LEU A 64 6.57 14.25 14.01
C LEU A 64 7.87 13.47 13.75
N ASP A 65 9.03 14.10 13.96
CA ASP A 65 10.33 13.45 13.80
C ASP A 65 10.50 12.31 14.83
N ALA A 66 10.06 12.54 16.08
CA ALA A 66 10.14 11.55 17.13
C ALA A 66 9.28 10.32 16.81
N VAL A 67 8.00 10.49 16.44
CA VAL A 67 7.10 9.36 16.15
C VAL A 67 7.49 8.60 14.88
N SER A 68 8.07 9.28 13.89
CA SER A 68 8.55 8.66 12.64
C SER A 68 9.70 7.68 12.86
N SER A 69 10.38 7.73 14.01
CA SER A 69 11.39 6.73 14.40
C SER A 69 10.79 5.39 14.85
N PHE A 70 9.48 5.36 15.17
CA PHE A 70 8.80 4.17 15.67
C PHE A 70 7.99 3.44 14.58
N SER A 71 7.36 4.20 13.70
CA SER A 71 6.39 3.74 12.70
C SER A 71 6.50 4.57 11.43
N GLU A 72 6.20 3.98 10.27
CA GLU A 72 6.15 4.73 9.02
C GLU A 72 4.84 5.52 8.93
N ILE A 73 4.95 6.84 8.89
CA ILE A 73 3.80 7.75 8.86
C ILE A 73 3.42 8.02 7.40
N VAL A 74 2.19 7.66 7.04
CA VAL A 74 1.63 7.86 5.70
C VAL A 74 0.57 8.97 5.78
N PRO A 75 0.73 10.08 5.07
CA PRO A 75 -0.31 11.10 4.97
C PRO A 75 -1.61 10.54 4.37
N ASP A 76 -2.75 10.80 5.03
CA ASP A 76 -4.09 10.50 4.51
C ASP A 76 -4.49 11.57 3.49
N THR A 77 -3.77 11.64 2.37
CA THR A 77 -3.99 12.68 1.34
C THR A 77 -5.12 12.25 0.41
N VAL A 78 -6.32 12.75 0.70
CA VAL A 78 -7.43 12.85 -0.26
C VAL A 78 -7.31 14.13 -1.10
N VAL A 79 -6.54 15.11 -0.61
CA VAL A 79 -6.48 16.46 -1.17
C VAL A 79 -5.07 16.74 -1.68
N PHE A 80 -4.98 16.97 -2.97
CA PHE A 80 -3.80 17.42 -3.69
C PHE A 80 -3.47 18.84 -3.23
N ASP A 81 -2.16 19.12 -3.04
CA ASP A 81 -1.51 20.43 -2.83
C ASP A 81 -0.51 20.43 -1.66
N ASP A 82 -0.50 19.41 -0.80
CA ASP A 82 0.38 19.35 0.37
C ASP A 82 1.54 18.33 0.27
N PHE A 83 1.77 17.75 -0.91
CA PHE A 83 2.92 16.84 -1.16
C PHE A 83 4.27 17.50 -0.82
N GLU A 84 4.38 18.81 -1.03
CA GLU A 84 5.59 19.58 -0.68
C GLU A 84 5.76 19.73 0.84
N LYS A 85 4.65 19.88 1.58
CA LYS A 85 4.69 20.09 3.04
C LYS A 85 4.90 18.79 3.81
N PHE A 86 4.32 17.71 3.31
CA PHE A 86 4.38 16.36 3.87
C PHE A 86 4.66 15.36 2.75
N PRO A 87 5.93 15.16 2.38
CA PRO A 87 6.28 14.22 1.31
C PRO A 87 5.86 12.80 1.74
N PRO A 88 4.90 12.18 1.02
CA PRO A 88 4.39 10.88 1.41
C PRO A 88 5.41 9.79 1.06
N THR A 89 5.58 8.82 1.96
CA THR A 89 6.44 7.66 1.70
C THR A 89 5.75 6.63 0.81
N ALA A 90 4.43 6.55 0.86
CA ALA A 90 3.60 5.65 0.07
C ALA A 90 2.31 6.37 -0.34
N ALA A 91 1.59 5.83 -1.33
CA ALA A 91 0.36 6.44 -1.82
C ALA A 91 -0.76 5.41 -1.99
N THR A 92 -2.00 5.88 -1.95
CA THR A 92 -3.19 5.04 -2.20
C THR A 92 -4.09 5.68 -3.24
N VAL A 93 -4.46 4.95 -4.28
CA VAL A 93 -5.46 5.33 -5.28
C VAL A 93 -6.76 4.63 -4.95
N SER A 94 -7.78 5.40 -4.60
CA SER A 94 -9.11 4.90 -4.23
C SER A 94 -10.19 5.45 -5.16
N SER A 95 -11.36 4.81 -5.14
CA SER A 95 -12.54 5.30 -5.86
C SER A 95 -12.95 6.71 -5.40
N SER A 96 -12.84 7.01 -4.10
CA SER A 96 -13.08 8.34 -3.55
C SER A 96 -12.07 9.39 -4.02
N LEU A 97 -10.79 8.99 -4.19
CA LEU A 97 -9.76 9.87 -4.74
C LEU A 97 -10.06 10.25 -6.19
N LEU A 98 -10.37 9.26 -7.04
CA LEU A 98 -10.75 9.51 -8.43
C LEU A 98 -11.98 10.42 -8.52
N LEU A 99 -13.00 10.17 -7.68
CA LEU A 99 -14.18 11.02 -7.61
C LEU A 99 -13.81 12.46 -7.21
N GLY A 100 -12.88 12.63 -6.26
CA GLY A 100 -12.35 13.94 -5.87
C GLY A 100 -11.63 14.65 -7.02
N ILE A 101 -10.79 13.95 -7.79
CA ILE A 101 -10.13 14.49 -8.99
C ILE A 101 -11.16 14.99 -10.00
N CYS A 102 -12.20 14.20 -10.26
CA CYS A 102 -13.26 14.56 -11.21
C CYS A 102 -14.10 15.76 -10.74
N GLY A 103 -14.26 15.93 -9.43
CA GLY A 103 -15.06 17.01 -8.83
C GLY A 103 -14.36 18.36 -8.75
N LEU A 104 -13.04 18.40 -8.95
CA LEU A 104 -12.22 19.62 -8.87
C LEU A 104 -11.77 20.08 -10.26
N PRO A 105 -11.75 21.40 -10.52
CA PRO A 105 -11.40 21.93 -11.84
C PRO A 105 -9.93 21.68 -12.20
N ASP A 106 -9.01 21.91 -11.25
CA ASP A 106 -7.57 21.80 -11.46
C ASP A 106 -6.94 20.92 -10.38
N THR A 107 -6.41 19.77 -10.79
CA THR A 107 -5.56 18.92 -9.94
C THR A 107 -4.39 18.40 -10.77
N ILE A 108 -3.25 18.13 -10.13
CA ILE A 108 -2.07 17.59 -10.83
C ILE A 108 -2.34 16.23 -11.51
N PHE A 109 -3.38 15.51 -11.10
CA PHE A 109 -3.78 14.22 -11.65
C PHE A 109 -4.95 14.29 -12.63
N ARG A 110 -5.51 15.48 -12.90
CA ARG A 110 -6.66 15.62 -13.80
C ARG A 110 -6.36 15.08 -15.19
N ASN A 111 -5.18 15.38 -15.72
CA ASN A 111 -4.74 14.89 -17.02
C ASN A 111 -4.68 13.35 -17.08
N ALA A 112 -4.33 12.66 -15.99
CA ALA A 112 -4.31 11.20 -15.93
C ALA A 112 -5.71 10.58 -16.15
N VAL A 113 -6.75 11.24 -15.64
CA VAL A 113 -8.15 10.85 -15.84
C VAL A 113 -8.62 11.19 -17.26
N GLU A 114 -8.31 12.38 -17.76
CA GLU A 114 -8.68 12.79 -19.12
C GLU A 114 -8.02 11.89 -20.19
N MET A 115 -6.75 11.51 -20.01
CA MET A 115 -6.09 10.55 -20.89
C MET A 115 -6.75 9.17 -20.87
N ALA A 116 -7.24 8.73 -19.71
CA ALA A 116 -8.00 7.48 -19.63
C ALA A 116 -9.31 7.60 -20.42
N LEU A 117 -10.04 8.71 -20.26
CA LEU A 117 -11.29 8.96 -20.98
C LEU A 117 -11.08 9.10 -22.49
N ALA A 118 -9.92 9.58 -22.95
CA ALA A 118 -9.58 9.71 -24.37
C ALA A 118 -9.14 8.38 -25.03
N ASP A 119 -9.09 7.28 -24.29
CA ASP A 119 -8.54 6.01 -24.76
C ASP A 119 -9.42 5.35 -25.84
N SER A 120 -8.82 5.10 -27.01
CA SER A 120 -9.53 4.56 -28.18
C SER A 120 -9.96 3.10 -28.01
N GLU A 121 -9.19 2.28 -27.30
CA GLU A 121 -9.53 0.87 -27.04
C GLU A 121 -10.77 0.80 -26.16
N CYS A 122 -10.81 1.59 -25.08
CA CYS A 122 -11.99 1.68 -24.22
C CYS A 122 -13.20 2.22 -24.99
N TYR A 123 -13.05 3.26 -25.82
CA TYR A 123 -14.15 3.79 -26.63
C TYR A 123 -14.73 2.78 -27.62
N GLY A 124 -13.90 1.88 -28.16
CA GLY A 124 -14.32 0.82 -29.08
C GLY A 124 -15.20 -0.27 -28.47
N LEU A 125 -15.34 -0.31 -27.14
CA LEU A 125 -16.19 -1.29 -26.45
C LEU A 125 -17.67 -0.93 -26.60
N GLU A 126 -18.43 -1.83 -27.24
CA GLU A 126 -19.87 -1.65 -27.47
C GLU A 126 -20.69 -1.67 -26.17
N ASN A 127 -20.32 -2.53 -25.22
CA ASN A 127 -21.02 -2.66 -23.96
C ASN A 127 -20.72 -1.46 -23.03
N PRO A 128 -21.72 -0.65 -22.64
CA PRO A 128 -21.48 0.56 -21.86
C PRO A 128 -20.82 0.31 -20.50
N ASN A 129 -21.15 -0.80 -19.83
CA ASN A 129 -20.58 -1.16 -18.53
C ASN A 129 -19.12 -1.60 -18.67
N ALA A 130 -18.80 -2.38 -19.70
CA ALA A 130 -17.43 -2.78 -20.01
C ALA A 130 -16.58 -1.56 -20.38
N ARG A 131 -17.12 -0.65 -21.19
CA ARG A 131 -16.49 0.62 -21.55
C ARG A 131 -16.19 1.49 -20.33
N LEU A 132 -17.17 1.69 -19.45
CA LEU A 132 -16.96 2.45 -18.22
C LEU A 132 -15.91 1.78 -17.32
N SER A 133 -15.97 0.46 -17.15
CA SER A 133 -14.96 -0.27 -16.37
C SER A 133 -13.56 -0.11 -16.97
N CYS A 134 -13.43 -0.13 -18.30
CA CYS A 134 -12.16 0.10 -18.99
C CYS A 134 -11.59 1.48 -18.66
N PHE A 135 -12.39 2.54 -18.82
CA PHE A 135 -11.98 3.90 -18.48
C PHE A 135 -11.57 4.05 -17.02
N VAL A 136 -12.36 3.48 -16.09
CA VAL A 136 -12.05 3.54 -14.66
C VAL A 136 -10.74 2.82 -14.35
N ASN A 137 -10.49 1.64 -14.92
CA ASN A 137 -9.24 0.91 -14.69
C ASN A 137 -8.03 1.69 -15.24
N LYS A 138 -8.15 2.27 -16.44
CA LYS A 138 -7.09 3.13 -17.00
C LYS A 138 -6.86 4.37 -16.13
N ALA A 139 -7.91 5.01 -15.62
CA ALA A 139 -7.78 6.14 -14.71
C ALA A 139 -7.06 5.76 -13.41
N PHE A 140 -7.42 4.62 -12.80
CA PHE A 140 -6.73 4.08 -11.62
C PHE A 140 -5.23 3.87 -11.90
N ALA A 141 -4.90 3.20 -13.00
CA ALA A 141 -3.52 2.90 -13.35
C ALA A 141 -2.71 4.17 -13.71
N ASN A 142 -3.31 5.12 -14.43
CA ASN A 142 -2.65 6.38 -14.79
C ASN A 142 -2.35 7.22 -13.54
N VAL A 143 -3.34 7.44 -12.68
CA VAL A 143 -3.17 8.19 -11.43
C VAL A 143 -2.15 7.52 -10.52
N GLY A 144 -2.23 6.19 -10.38
CA GLY A 144 -1.26 5.45 -9.58
C GLY A 144 0.15 5.45 -10.16
N SER A 145 0.29 5.48 -11.49
CA SER A 145 1.59 5.59 -12.16
C SER A 145 2.22 6.95 -11.93
N ASP A 146 1.42 8.02 -11.93
CA ASP A 146 1.90 9.35 -11.56
C ASP A 146 2.27 9.43 -10.09
N MET A 147 1.45 8.85 -9.19
CA MET A 147 1.80 8.74 -7.77
C MET A 147 3.09 7.95 -7.54
N ALA A 148 3.34 6.90 -8.33
CA ALA A 148 4.54 6.07 -8.22
C ALA A 148 5.82 6.84 -8.56
N LYS A 149 5.73 7.98 -9.28
CA LYS A 149 6.85 8.89 -9.55
C LYS A 149 7.10 9.87 -8.39
N LEU A 150 6.07 10.14 -7.58
CA LEU A 150 6.10 11.13 -6.50
C LEU A 150 6.50 10.54 -5.14
N VAL A 151 6.24 9.25 -4.91
CA VAL A 151 6.54 8.61 -3.61
C VAL A 151 7.70 7.62 -3.69
N PRO A 152 8.57 7.49 -2.68
CA PRO A 152 9.68 6.53 -2.68
C PRO A 152 9.26 5.10 -2.31
N GLY A 153 8.05 4.88 -1.82
CA GLY A 153 7.49 3.57 -1.43
C GLY A 153 6.37 3.11 -2.35
N ARG A 154 5.52 2.19 -1.87
CA ARG A 154 4.54 1.50 -2.71
C ARG A 154 3.31 2.37 -3.00
N VAL A 155 2.68 2.12 -4.16
CA VAL A 155 1.37 2.68 -4.51
C VAL A 155 0.33 1.58 -4.42
N SER A 156 -0.72 1.83 -3.64
CA SER A 156 -1.80 0.88 -3.45
C SER A 156 -3.03 1.27 -4.25
N THR A 157 -3.52 0.39 -5.12
CA THR A 157 -4.65 0.67 -6.01
C THR A 157 -5.85 -0.20 -5.65
N GLU A 158 -6.99 0.43 -5.43
CA GLU A 158 -8.25 -0.22 -5.10
C GLU A 158 -8.78 -1.07 -6.26
N VAL A 159 -9.17 -2.31 -5.92
CA VAL A 159 -10.00 -3.16 -6.78
C VAL A 159 -11.46 -2.76 -6.59
N ASP A 160 -12.22 -2.70 -7.67
CA ASP A 160 -13.64 -2.34 -7.65
C ASP A 160 -14.42 -3.14 -6.59
N ALA A 161 -14.98 -2.42 -5.62
CA ALA A 161 -15.66 -2.99 -4.46
C ALA A 161 -16.89 -3.84 -4.84
N ARG A 162 -17.46 -3.69 -6.04
CA ARG A 162 -18.55 -4.54 -6.53
C ARG A 162 -18.15 -6.00 -6.66
N PHE A 163 -16.85 -6.28 -6.81
CA PHE A 163 -16.30 -7.64 -6.86
C PHE A 163 -15.93 -8.21 -5.49
N ALA A 164 -16.20 -7.51 -4.37
CA ALA A 164 -15.77 -7.92 -3.04
C ALA A 164 -16.16 -9.37 -2.66
N TYR A 165 -17.18 -9.95 -3.27
CA TYR A 165 -17.65 -11.30 -2.99
C TYR A 165 -17.42 -12.29 -4.15
N ASP A 166 -16.54 -11.97 -5.11
CA ASP A 166 -16.21 -12.78 -6.28
C ASP A 166 -14.69 -12.93 -6.44
N THR A 167 -14.15 -14.04 -5.93
CA THR A 167 -12.71 -14.34 -5.98
C THR A 167 -12.14 -14.32 -7.41
N PRO A 168 -12.71 -15.05 -8.40
CA PRO A 168 -12.24 -14.98 -9.78
C PRO A 168 -12.29 -13.57 -10.40
N ALA A 169 -13.29 -12.75 -10.07
CA ALA A 169 -13.37 -11.38 -10.59
C ALA A 169 -12.30 -10.47 -9.98
N ILE A 170 -12.02 -10.58 -8.68
CA ILE A 170 -10.93 -9.84 -8.02
C ILE A 170 -9.60 -10.17 -8.68
N ILE A 171 -9.28 -11.46 -8.84
CA ILE A 171 -8.03 -11.90 -9.46
C ILE A 171 -7.91 -11.33 -10.87
N ARG A 172 -8.92 -11.54 -11.73
CA ARG A 172 -8.90 -10.97 -13.10
C ARG A 172 -8.68 -9.45 -13.09
N LYS A 173 -9.35 -8.72 -12.19
CA LYS A 173 -9.20 -7.27 -12.10
C LYS A 173 -7.79 -6.85 -11.69
N VAL A 174 -7.16 -7.57 -10.77
CA VAL A 174 -5.77 -7.31 -10.39
C VAL A 174 -4.81 -7.54 -11.56
N HIS A 175 -5.00 -8.60 -12.34
CA HIS A 175 -4.19 -8.87 -13.52
C HIS A 175 -4.38 -7.81 -14.62
N ASP A 176 -5.61 -7.34 -14.82
CA ASP A 176 -5.90 -6.23 -15.74
C ASP A 176 -5.14 -4.96 -15.33
N LEU A 177 -5.20 -4.59 -14.04
CA LEU A 177 -4.50 -3.42 -13.52
C LEU A 177 -2.98 -3.58 -13.61
N LEU A 178 -2.46 -4.77 -13.30
CA LEU A 178 -1.03 -5.06 -13.41
C LEU A 178 -0.53 -4.89 -14.84
N LYS A 179 -1.31 -5.32 -15.85
CA LYS A 179 -0.99 -5.08 -17.26
C LYS A 179 -0.88 -3.58 -17.56
N LEU A 180 -1.86 -2.78 -17.14
CA LEU A 180 -1.84 -1.32 -17.35
C LEU A 180 -0.63 -0.64 -16.67
N TYR A 181 -0.24 -1.12 -15.49
CA TYR A 181 0.96 -0.64 -14.82
C TYR A 181 2.25 -1.04 -15.53
N ASN A 182 2.30 -2.25 -16.09
CA ASN A 182 3.44 -2.69 -16.89
C ASN A 182 3.60 -1.83 -18.15
N ASP A 183 2.49 -1.49 -18.82
CA ASP A 183 2.49 -0.58 -19.97
C ASP A 183 2.99 0.83 -19.59
N SER A 184 2.78 1.23 -18.33
CA SER A 184 3.26 2.49 -17.74
C SER A 184 4.66 2.38 -17.11
N ASN A 185 5.34 1.24 -17.27
CA ASN A 185 6.68 0.95 -16.74
C ASN A 185 6.81 1.07 -15.21
N VAL A 186 5.75 0.80 -14.44
CA VAL A 186 5.81 0.77 -12.98
C VAL A 186 6.18 -0.65 -12.52
N PRO A 187 7.32 -0.84 -11.82
CA PRO A 187 7.75 -2.17 -11.39
C PRO A 187 6.72 -2.84 -10.44
N PRO A 188 6.40 -4.13 -10.59
CA PRO A 188 5.43 -4.82 -9.74
C PRO A 188 5.71 -4.71 -8.23
N LYS A 189 6.99 -4.66 -7.83
CA LYS A 189 7.39 -4.48 -6.42
C LYS A 189 6.91 -3.15 -5.79
N ARG A 190 6.59 -2.16 -6.63
CA ARG A 190 6.08 -0.83 -6.26
C ARG A 190 4.57 -0.81 -6.09
N LEU A 191 3.87 -1.89 -6.47
CA LEU A 191 2.43 -1.95 -6.51
C LEU A 191 1.89 -2.76 -5.33
N LEU A 192 0.73 -2.35 -4.85
CA LEU A 192 -0.11 -3.09 -3.92
C LEU A 192 -1.55 -3.06 -4.44
N PHE A 193 -2.24 -4.19 -4.47
CA PHE A 193 -3.64 -4.20 -4.87
C PHE A 193 -4.55 -4.25 -3.65
N LYS A 194 -5.36 -3.21 -3.48
CA LYS A 194 -6.20 -3.00 -2.31
C LYS A 194 -7.53 -3.72 -2.49
N ILE A 195 -7.75 -4.76 -1.67
CA ILE A 195 -8.85 -5.71 -1.80
C ILE A 195 -9.68 -5.69 -0.51
N PRO A 196 -11.03 -5.60 -0.58
CA PRO A 196 -11.88 -5.76 0.59
C PRO A 196 -11.66 -7.10 1.30
N SER A 197 -11.46 -7.08 2.61
CA SER A 197 -11.14 -8.26 3.42
C SER A 197 -12.37 -9.14 3.74
N THR A 198 -13.19 -9.42 2.74
CA THR A 198 -14.18 -10.50 2.76
C THR A 198 -13.46 -11.85 2.67
N TRP A 199 -14.19 -12.96 2.86
CA TRP A 199 -13.63 -14.29 2.64
C TRP A 199 -13.07 -14.46 1.22
N GLN A 200 -13.85 -14.05 0.22
CA GLN A 200 -13.46 -14.14 -1.19
C GLN A 200 -12.27 -13.24 -1.53
N GLY A 201 -12.18 -12.07 -0.91
CA GLY A 201 -11.03 -11.17 -1.05
C GLY A 201 -9.76 -11.72 -0.42
N ILE A 202 -9.87 -12.35 0.75
CA ILE A 202 -8.73 -13.03 1.41
C ILE A 202 -8.26 -14.22 0.57
N GLU A 203 -9.17 -15.02 0.01
CA GLU A 203 -8.79 -16.14 -0.87
C GLU A 203 -8.16 -15.66 -2.18
N ALA A 204 -8.69 -14.57 -2.77
CA ALA A 204 -8.05 -13.92 -3.91
C ALA A 204 -6.63 -13.45 -3.57
N ALA A 205 -6.45 -12.85 -2.38
CA ALA A 205 -5.15 -12.42 -1.93
C ALA A 205 -4.17 -13.58 -1.74
N ARG A 206 -4.62 -14.71 -1.18
CA ARG A 206 -3.78 -15.92 -1.03
C ARG A 206 -3.22 -16.38 -2.37
N LEU A 207 -4.06 -16.43 -3.40
CA LEU A 207 -3.66 -16.83 -4.74
C LEU A 207 -2.71 -15.80 -5.38
N LEU A 208 -3.05 -14.51 -5.33
CA LEU A 208 -2.24 -13.43 -5.88
C LEU A 208 -0.85 -13.33 -5.22
N GLU A 209 -0.77 -13.45 -3.89
CA GLU A 209 0.51 -13.44 -3.15
C GLU A 209 1.37 -14.67 -3.50
N SER A 210 0.74 -15.82 -3.76
CA SER A 210 1.46 -17.02 -4.23
C SER A 210 2.09 -16.84 -5.62
N GLU A 211 1.53 -15.93 -6.44
CA GLU A 211 2.08 -15.50 -7.73
C GLU A 211 3.11 -14.36 -7.59
N GLY A 212 3.36 -13.87 -6.37
CA GLY A 212 4.26 -12.74 -6.10
C GLY A 212 3.61 -11.36 -6.34
N ILE A 213 2.29 -11.30 -6.46
CA ILE A 213 1.53 -10.05 -6.59
C ILE A 213 1.13 -9.58 -5.19
N GLN A 214 1.71 -8.46 -4.76
CA GLN A 214 1.48 -7.93 -3.41
C GLN A 214 0.07 -7.34 -3.25
N THR A 215 -0.58 -7.70 -2.15
CA THR A 215 -1.96 -7.33 -1.83
C THR A 215 -2.06 -6.52 -0.55
N HIS A 216 -3.11 -5.71 -0.48
CA HIS A 216 -3.42 -4.83 0.63
C HIS A 216 -4.86 -5.07 1.06
N LEU A 217 -5.06 -5.81 2.14
CA LEU A 217 -6.38 -6.18 2.63
C LEU A 217 -6.94 -5.01 3.45
N THR A 218 -8.02 -4.41 2.94
CA THR A 218 -8.69 -3.25 3.55
C THR A 218 -10.03 -3.65 4.17
N PHE A 219 -10.64 -2.75 4.94
CA PHE A 219 -11.91 -2.99 5.63
C PHE A 219 -11.83 -4.18 6.61
N VAL A 220 -10.69 -4.29 7.30
CA VAL A 220 -10.46 -5.24 8.38
C VAL A 220 -11.04 -4.63 9.65
N TYR A 221 -12.08 -5.27 10.18
CA TYR A 221 -12.84 -4.80 11.35
C TYR A 221 -12.91 -5.82 12.48
N SER A 222 -12.47 -7.05 12.24
CA SER A 222 -12.47 -8.14 13.24
C SER A 222 -11.12 -8.83 13.30
N PHE A 223 -10.86 -9.49 14.43
CA PHE A 223 -9.64 -10.29 14.58
C PHE A 223 -9.60 -11.45 13.59
N ALA A 224 -10.75 -12.08 13.32
CA ALA A 224 -10.89 -13.16 12.34
C ALA A 224 -10.37 -12.75 10.96
N GLN A 225 -10.75 -11.58 10.47
CA GLN A 225 -10.26 -11.05 9.19
C GLN A 225 -8.75 -10.80 9.22
N ALA A 226 -8.23 -10.21 10.29
CA ALA A 226 -6.80 -9.92 10.42
C ALA A 226 -5.95 -11.22 10.45
N ALA A 227 -6.40 -12.22 11.21
CA ALA A 227 -5.73 -13.52 11.29
C ALA A 227 -5.77 -14.26 9.95
N ALA A 228 -6.93 -14.32 9.31
CA ALA A 228 -7.10 -14.96 8.00
C ALA A 228 -6.27 -14.26 6.90
N ALA A 229 -6.24 -12.92 6.88
CA ALA A 229 -5.41 -12.17 5.93
C ALA A 229 -3.91 -12.42 6.16
N ALA A 230 -3.46 -12.51 7.42
CA ALA A 230 -2.07 -12.82 7.74
C ALA A 230 -1.67 -14.24 7.31
N GLN A 231 -2.58 -15.20 7.43
CA GLN A 231 -2.39 -16.59 6.97
C GLN A 231 -2.40 -16.72 5.45
N ALA A 232 -3.25 -15.95 4.78
CA ALA A 232 -3.26 -15.84 3.33
C ALA A 232 -1.96 -15.23 2.78
N GLY A 233 -1.09 -14.67 3.64
CA GLY A 233 0.17 -14.08 3.23
C GLY A 233 0.04 -12.66 2.69
N ALA A 234 -1.07 -11.97 2.99
CA ALA A 234 -1.28 -10.59 2.58
C ALA A 234 -0.10 -9.70 2.93
N SER A 235 0.40 -8.92 1.97
CA SER A 235 1.54 -8.02 2.16
C SER A 235 1.24 -6.89 3.15
N VAL A 236 0.02 -6.35 3.12
CA VAL A 236 -0.45 -5.31 4.04
C VAL A 236 -1.87 -5.61 4.52
N ILE A 237 -2.12 -5.40 5.81
CA ILE A 237 -3.44 -5.53 6.47
C ILE A 237 -3.82 -4.17 7.05
N GLN A 238 -4.95 -3.60 6.64
CA GLN A 238 -5.38 -2.26 7.06
C GLN A 238 -6.61 -2.29 7.96
N ILE A 239 -6.43 -1.81 9.20
CA ILE A 239 -7.48 -1.67 10.21
C ILE A 239 -7.86 -0.19 10.36
N PHE A 240 -9.16 0.10 10.36
CA PHE A 240 -9.68 1.46 10.50
C PHE A 240 -10.10 1.74 11.95
N VAL A 241 -9.17 2.20 12.77
CA VAL A 241 -9.34 2.45 14.21
C VAL A 241 -10.55 3.36 14.47
N GLY A 242 -10.57 4.54 13.82
CA GLY A 242 -11.63 5.52 14.03
C GLY A 242 -13.03 5.00 13.67
N ARG A 243 -13.15 4.15 12.65
CA ARG A 243 -14.45 3.60 12.23
C ARG A 243 -15.01 2.59 13.24
N ILE A 244 -14.15 1.79 13.87
CA ILE A 244 -14.55 0.85 14.93
C ILE A 244 -15.03 1.65 16.16
N ARG A 245 -14.31 2.69 16.54
CA ARG A 245 -14.72 3.62 17.60
C ARG A 245 -16.07 4.28 17.31
N ASP A 246 -16.26 4.77 16.09
CA ASP A 246 -17.50 5.42 15.69
C ASP A 246 -18.68 4.44 15.71
N TRP A 247 -18.46 3.18 15.32
CA TRP A 247 -19.46 2.12 15.44
C TRP A 247 -19.80 1.83 16.91
N ALA A 248 -18.79 1.64 17.76
CA ALA A 248 -18.92 1.30 19.17
C ALA A 248 -19.60 2.38 20.04
N ARG A 249 -19.63 3.63 19.57
CA ARG A 249 -20.38 4.73 20.21
C ARG A 249 -21.88 4.69 19.93
N ASN A 250 -22.27 4.10 18.80
CA ASN A 250 -23.63 4.16 18.28
C ASN A 250 -24.33 2.80 18.30
N HIS A 251 -23.62 1.73 18.64
CA HIS A 251 -24.11 0.35 18.60
C HIS A 251 -23.58 -0.43 19.81
N SER A 252 -24.26 -1.53 20.11
CA SER A 252 -23.91 -2.51 21.14
C SER A 252 -24.20 -3.92 20.61
N GLY A 253 -23.86 -4.95 21.40
CA GLY A 253 -24.08 -6.36 21.07
C GLY A 253 -22.88 -7.07 20.45
N ASP A 254 -21.76 -6.37 20.27
CA ASP A 254 -20.48 -7.00 19.88
C ASP A 254 -19.62 -7.24 21.13
N THR A 255 -19.36 -8.51 21.42
CA THR A 255 -18.70 -8.95 22.64
C THR A 255 -17.23 -8.53 22.72
N GLU A 256 -16.51 -8.47 21.59
CA GLU A 256 -15.11 -8.02 21.56
C GLU A 256 -15.01 -6.52 21.85
N ILE A 257 -15.90 -5.72 21.25
CA ILE A 257 -15.97 -4.28 21.44
C ILE A 257 -16.38 -3.93 22.87
N GLU A 258 -17.44 -4.55 23.39
CA GLU A 258 -17.90 -4.32 24.77
C GLU A 258 -16.82 -4.70 25.79
N SER A 259 -16.11 -5.81 25.56
CA SER A 259 -15.00 -6.23 26.42
C SER A 259 -13.85 -5.21 26.43
N ALA A 260 -13.52 -4.60 25.29
CA ALA A 260 -12.52 -3.54 25.23
C ALA A 260 -12.98 -2.29 25.98
N GLN A 261 -14.24 -1.88 25.80
CA GLN A 261 -14.82 -0.74 26.50
C GLN A 261 -14.85 -0.93 28.02
N LEU A 262 -15.17 -2.15 28.50
CA LEU A 262 -15.13 -2.49 29.93
C LEU A 262 -13.73 -2.40 30.54
N ARG A 263 -12.68 -2.65 29.75
CA ARG A 263 -11.29 -2.43 30.16
C ARG A 263 -10.85 -0.96 30.07
N GLY A 264 -11.72 -0.06 29.62
CA GLY A 264 -11.40 1.34 29.36
C GLY A 264 -10.51 1.55 28.13
N GLU A 265 -10.48 0.57 27.22
CA GLU A 265 -9.69 0.62 25.99
C GLU A 265 -10.53 1.12 24.82
N ASP A 266 -9.87 1.77 23.86
CA ASP A 266 -10.50 2.00 22.56
C ASP A 266 -10.57 0.69 21.77
N PRO A 267 -11.75 0.28 21.28
CA PRO A 267 -11.91 -1.00 20.60
C PRO A 267 -11.10 -1.11 19.30
N GLY A 268 -10.91 0.00 18.58
CA GLY A 268 -10.06 0.04 17.38
C GLY A 268 -8.59 -0.16 17.70
N LEU A 269 -8.09 0.51 18.75
CA LEU A 269 -6.70 0.33 19.23
C LEU A 269 -6.47 -1.07 19.81
N ALA A 270 -7.45 -1.62 20.52
CA ALA A 270 -7.41 -2.98 21.05
C ALA A 270 -7.29 -4.01 19.91
N LEU A 271 -8.08 -3.86 18.83
CA LEU A 271 -7.99 -4.73 17.66
C LEU A 271 -6.63 -4.63 16.97
N VAL A 272 -6.09 -3.42 16.77
CA VAL A 272 -4.75 -3.24 16.17
C VAL A 272 -3.68 -3.94 17.02
N THR A 273 -3.74 -3.78 18.34
CA THR A 273 -2.79 -4.40 19.28
C THR A 273 -2.86 -5.93 19.18
N LYS A 274 -4.06 -6.50 19.22
CA LYS A 274 -4.32 -7.93 19.10
C LYS A 274 -3.80 -8.48 17.76
N ALA A 275 -4.12 -7.82 16.65
CA ALA A 275 -3.68 -8.20 15.31
C ALA A 275 -2.15 -8.13 15.15
N TYR A 276 -1.51 -7.05 15.64
CA TYR A 276 -0.05 -6.90 15.58
C TYR A 276 0.65 -8.05 16.32
N ASN A 277 0.20 -8.34 17.54
CA ASN A 277 0.76 -9.41 18.36
C ASN A 277 0.59 -10.77 17.67
N TYR A 278 -0.53 -11.02 17.00
CA TYR A 278 -0.78 -12.26 16.28
C TYR A 278 0.18 -12.43 15.12
N ILE A 279 0.26 -11.41 14.26
CA ILE A 279 1.15 -11.38 13.09
C ILE A 279 2.59 -11.71 13.52
N HIS A 280 3.09 -11.03 14.57
CA HIS A 280 4.48 -11.13 14.97
C HIS A 280 4.78 -12.39 15.80
N LYS A 281 3.86 -12.82 16.67
CA LYS A 281 4.03 -14.03 17.50
C LYS A 281 4.11 -15.29 16.65
N TYR A 282 3.30 -15.37 15.58
CA TYR A 282 3.24 -16.54 14.70
C TYR A 282 4.11 -16.38 13.44
N GLY A 283 4.94 -15.34 13.36
CA GLY A 283 5.94 -15.18 12.32
C GLY A 283 5.39 -14.84 10.93
N HIS A 284 4.18 -14.28 10.85
CA HIS A 284 3.63 -13.77 9.60
C HIS A 284 4.43 -12.55 9.12
N LYS A 285 4.61 -12.42 7.81
CA LYS A 285 5.36 -11.32 7.18
C LYS A 285 4.50 -10.08 6.88
N SER A 286 3.18 -10.23 7.03
CA SER A 286 2.21 -9.17 6.77
C SER A 286 2.53 -7.92 7.56
N LYS A 287 2.45 -6.77 6.91
CA LYS A 287 2.61 -5.48 7.56
C LYS A 287 1.27 -4.95 8.04
N LEU A 288 1.21 -4.43 9.26
CA LEU A 288 -0.02 -3.87 9.80
C LEU A 288 -0.09 -2.36 9.58
N MET A 289 -1.20 -1.90 9.05
CA MET A 289 -1.48 -0.50 8.78
C MET A 289 -2.68 -0.03 9.59
N ALA A 290 -2.46 0.89 10.52
CA ALA A 290 -3.53 1.52 11.27
C ALA A 290 -3.97 2.80 10.56
N ALA A 291 -5.27 2.95 10.30
CA ALA A 291 -5.83 4.10 9.60
C ALA A 291 -6.99 4.74 10.38
N ALA A 292 -7.45 5.89 9.87
CA ALA A 292 -8.51 6.69 10.49
C ALA A 292 -8.19 7.13 11.93
N VAL A 293 -6.92 7.47 12.19
CA VAL A 293 -6.45 8.13 13.42
C VAL A 293 -7.12 9.50 13.54
N ARG A 294 -7.65 9.86 14.72
CA ARG A 294 -8.43 11.10 14.90
C ARG A 294 -7.64 12.22 15.58
N ASN A 295 -6.65 11.88 16.41
CA ASN A 295 -5.89 12.83 17.21
C ASN A 295 -4.47 12.31 17.49
N LYS A 296 -3.62 13.13 18.12
CA LYS A 296 -2.23 12.76 18.46
C LYS A 296 -2.17 11.56 19.41
N GLN A 297 -3.10 11.46 20.36
CA GLN A 297 -3.11 10.39 21.36
C GLN A 297 -3.35 9.01 20.75
N ASP A 298 -4.23 8.92 19.75
CA ASP A 298 -4.42 7.70 18.96
C ASP A 298 -3.09 7.26 18.32
N LEU A 299 -2.37 8.19 17.70
CA LEU A 299 -1.08 7.91 17.06
C LEU A 299 -0.03 7.46 18.09
N PHE A 300 0.04 8.12 19.24
CA PHE A 300 0.97 7.75 20.33
C PHE A 300 0.67 6.36 20.91
N SER A 301 -0.59 5.93 20.86
CA SER A 301 -1.00 4.59 21.30
C SER A 301 -0.65 3.49 20.29
N LEU A 302 -0.32 3.87 19.05
CA LEU A 302 0.01 2.97 17.95
C LEU A 302 1.51 2.85 17.68
N LEU A 303 2.36 3.58 18.40
CA LEU A 303 3.80 3.62 18.13
C LEU A 303 4.44 2.23 18.15
N GLY A 304 5.06 1.88 17.03
CA GLY A 304 5.68 0.57 16.79
C GLY A 304 4.90 -0.32 15.82
N VAL A 305 3.67 0.04 15.44
CA VAL A 305 3.00 -0.55 14.27
C VAL A 305 3.78 -0.22 12.98
N ASP A 306 3.65 -1.05 11.93
CA ASP A 306 4.44 -0.84 10.71
C ASP A 306 4.07 0.49 10.01
N TYR A 307 2.78 0.74 9.78
CA TYR A 307 2.29 1.94 9.10
C TYR A 307 1.17 2.63 9.88
N ILE A 308 1.20 3.97 9.93
CA ILE A 308 0.11 4.80 10.47
C ILE A 308 -0.35 5.78 9.40
N ILE A 309 -1.61 5.65 8.96
CA ILE A 309 -2.27 6.65 8.12
C ILE A 309 -2.88 7.72 9.01
N ALA A 310 -2.42 8.97 8.84
CA ALA A 310 -2.84 10.10 9.65
C ALA A 310 -3.35 11.29 8.81
N PRO A 311 -4.45 11.96 9.21
CA PRO A 311 -4.92 13.17 8.56
C PRO A 311 -3.90 14.31 8.63
N LEU A 312 -3.86 15.16 7.60
CA LEU A 312 -2.94 16.31 7.53
C LEU A 312 -3.01 17.22 8.75
N LYS A 313 -4.20 17.46 9.31
CA LYS A 313 -4.38 18.25 10.54
C LYS A 313 -3.61 17.68 11.73
N VAL A 314 -3.56 16.34 11.86
CA VAL A 314 -2.80 15.68 12.92
C VAL A 314 -1.30 15.80 12.65
N LEU A 315 -0.88 15.59 11.40
CA LEU A 315 0.53 15.72 11.00
C LEU A 315 1.07 17.14 11.19
N GLN A 316 0.29 18.15 10.84
CA GLN A 316 0.64 19.55 11.08
C GLN A 316 0.78 19.84 12.57
N SER A 317 -0.17 19.39 13.39
CA SER A 317 -0.09 19.55 14.84
C SER A 317 1.17 18.90 15.43
N LEU A 318 1.59 17.73 14.92
CA LEU A 318 2.82 17.04 15.34
C LEU A 318 4.08 17.79 14.89
N LYS A 319 4.08 18.36 13.68
CA LYS A 319 5.21 19.12 13.12
C LYS A 319 5.43 20.46 13.84
N GLU A 320 4.35 21.10 14.29
CA GLU A 320 4.41 22.36 15.05
C GLU A 320 4.75 22.17 16.53
N SER A 321 4.60 20.94 17.05
CA SER A 321 4.88 20.62 18.45
C SER A 321 6.34 20.18 18.63
N ILE A 322 7.01 20.71 19.65
CA ILE A 322 8.37 20.30 20.03
C ILE A 322 8.30 19.05 20.91
N ALA A 323 9.11 18.05 20.60
CA ALA A 323 9.27 16.87 21.45
C ALA A 323 9.98 17.26 22.75
N SER A 324 9.26 17.27 23.88
CA SER A 324 9.89 17.50 25.19
C SER A 324 10.77 16.30 25.58
N PRO A 325 11.99 16.53 26.10
CA PRO A 325 12.83 15.48 26.68
C PRO A 325 12.28 14.88 27.98
N ASP A 326 11.26 15.48 28.60
CA ASP A 326 10.73 15.03 29.88
C ASP A 326 10.09 13.63 29.78
N GLU A 327 10.62 12.67 30.56
CA GLU A 327 10.23 11.25 30.57
C GLU A 327 8.72 11.02 30.75
N LYS A 328 8.02 11.94 31.43
CA LYS A 328 6.58 11.84 31.74
C LYS A 328 5.68 11.86 30.50
N TYR A 329 6.16 12.41 29.38
CA TYR A 329 5.46 12.45 28.09
C TYR A 329 6.29 11.80 26.97
N SER A 330 7.25 10.94 27.34
CA SER A 330 8.11 10.26 26.37
C SER A 330 7.31 9.43 25.37
N PHE A 331 7.79 9.42 24.13
CA PHE A 331 7.28 8.54 23.08
C PHE A 331 7.71 7.10 23.40
N VAL A 332 6.77 6.31 23.92
CA VAL A 332 7.02 4.91 24.27
C VAL A 332 6.56 4.00 23.14
N ARG A 333 7.44 3.11 22.68
CA ARG A 333 7.08 2.02 21.78
C ARG A 333 6.02 1.13 22.45
N ARG A 334 4.81 1.11 21.90
CA ARG A 334 3.68 0.31 22.39
C ARG A 334 3.66 -1.09 21.80
N LEU A 335 4.09 -1.20 20.54
CA LEU A 335 4.06 -2.44 19.77
C LEU A 335 5.48 -2.84 19.36
N SER A 336 5.85 -4.09 19.67
CA SER A 336 7.16 -4.65 19.36
C SER A 336 7.10 -6.17 19.18
N ALA A 337 8.05 -6.76 18.46
CA ALA A 337 8.16 -8.21 18.35
C ALA A 337 8.36 -8.89 19.73
N GLN A 338 9.08 -8.22 20.65
CA GLN A 338 9.30 -8.73 22.00
C GLN A 338 8.01 -8.77 22.84
N SER A 339 7.17 -7.74 22.72
CA SER A 339 5.86 -7.73 23.39
C SER A 339 4.91 -8.75 22.77
N ALA A 340 4.96 -8.93 21.45
CA ALA A 340 4.16 -9.93 20.73
C ALA A 340 4.47 -11.36 21.18
N ALA A 341 5.75 -11.71 21.37
CA ALA A 341 6.14 -13.05 21.83
C ALA A 341 5.50 -13.42 23.18
N LYS A 342 5.37 -12.45 24.09
CA LYS A 342 4.79 -12.60 25.43
C LYS A 342 3.25 -12.56 25.45
N TYR A 343 2.60 -12.16 24.36
CA TYR A 343 1.16 -12.02 24.31
C TYR A 343 0.46 -13.38 24.36
N THR A 344 -0.51 -13.56 25.25
CA THR A 344 -1.27 -14.81 25.37
C THR A 344 -2.61 -14.65 24.67
N PHE A 345 -2.87 -15.52 23.70
CA PHE A 345 -4.15 -15.64 23.03
C PHE A 345 -5.04 -16.65 23.75
N SER A 346 -6.36 -16.45 23.74
CA SER A 346 -7.32 -17.44 24.23
C SER A 346 -7.33 -18.70 23.34
N ASP A 347 -7.89 -19.81 23.82
CA ASP A 347 -7.98 -21.04 23.03
C ASP A 347 -8.80 -20.85 21.73
N GLU A 348 -9.86 -20.05 21.79
CA GLU A 348 -10.64 -19.65 20.61
C GLU A 348 -9.81 -18.81 19.63
N GLU A 349 -8.98 -17.90 20.15
CA GLU A 349 -8.10 -17.08 19.33
C GLU A 349 -6.95 -17.89 18.70
N VAL A 350 -6.47 -18.91 19.40
CA VAL A 350 -5.49 -19.88 18.89
C VAL A 350 -6.10 -20.74 17.79
N TRP A 351 -7.39 -21.06 17.87
CA TRP A 351 -8.09 -21.81 16.80
C TRP A 351 -7.99 -21.12 15.44
N PHE A 352 -7.97 -19.77 15.43
CA PHE A 352 -7.76 -19.02 14.19
C PHE A 352 -6.47 -19.39 13.47
N GLN A 353 -5.44 -19.91 14.13
CA GLN A 353 -4.20 -20.40 13.48
C GLN A 353 -4.43 -21.47 12.41
N SER A 354 -5.52 -22.22 12.51
CA SER A 354 -5.83 -23.31 11.58
C SER A 354 -6.92 -22.95 10.57
N LEU A 355 -7.42 -21.71 10.58
CA LEU A 355 -8.64 -21.33 9.84
C LEU A 355 -8.47 -21.50 8.33
N MET A 356 -7.33 -21.09 7.77
CA MET A 356 -7.01 -21.37 6.36
C MET A 356 -6.73 -22.85 6.10
N SER A 357 -6.04 -23.55 7.00
CA SER A 357 -5.70 -24.97 6.85
C SER A 357 -6.93 -25.88 6.81
N PHE A 358 -8.01 -25.52 7.52
CA PHE A 358 -9.27 -26.25 7.50
C PHE A 358 -10.14 -25.89 6.30
N ALA A 359 -10.15 -24.62 5.88
CA ALA A 359 -11.00 -24.17 4.79
C ALA A 359 -10.45 -24.50 3.40
N PHE A 360 -9.13 -24.63 3.28
CA PHE A 360 -8.43 -25.00 2.05
C PHE A 360 -7.40 -26.09 2.35
N PRO A 361 -7.82 -27.36 2.47
CA PRO A 361 -6.85 -28.45 2.49
C PRO A 361 -6.00 -28.35 1.23
N LEU A 362 -4.67 -28.31 1.41
CA LEU A 362 -3.70 -28.33 0.31
C LEU A 362 -4.02 -29.55 -0.57
N TYR A 363 -4.60 -29.32 -1.74
CA TYR A 363 -4.86 -30.34 -2.75
C TYR A 363 -3.68 -30.48 -3.70
#